data_AF-A0ABD5MHQ0-F1
#
_entry.id   AF-A0ABD5MHQ0-F1
#
_cell.length_a   1.000
_cell.length_b   1.000
_cell.length_c   1.000
_cell.angle_alpha   90.00
_cell.angle_beta   90.00
_cell.angle_gamma   90.00
#
_symmetry.space_group_name_H-M   'P 1'
#
loop_
_entity.id
_entity.type
_entity.pdbx_description
1 polymer ?
#
loop_
_entity_poly.entity_id
_entity_poly.type
_entity_poly.pdbx_seq_one_letter_code
_entity_poly.pdbx_strand_id
1 'polypeptide(L)'
;MYTLDRDLEEHITELPDGFIRLGGRDTPFTLQGGGDKRIEAAQFHQTRDANIQERDELRNDPVTRDLDEWKDDPGGYDFPHVDTIRHEELKDRATQAEQFIRDIDLISETRFGIDFRTDGLYGQYLPGIEIIEIGQDSFDFLGYRTGPVLAHEVGHVFYDAVTPDAGHADSDPIFETDQQRTEAQRISERLHGPIPESDIDGISSSRMSESELFAEVFTSLVIEGEAADRIAPNASKRVRDTLIDHFDYRIRLLFDG
;
A
#
# COMPACT_ATOMS: atom_id res chain seq x y z
N MET A 1 9.85 5.93 -19.98
CA MET A 1 10.25 4.83 -19.08
C MET A 1 10.56 5.55 -17.78
N TYR A 2 9.56 5.60 -16.90
CA TYR A 2 9.69 6.23 -15.60
C TYR A 2 10.44 5.23 -14.72
N THR A 3 11.60 5.64 -14.26
CA THR A 3 12.52 4.80 -13.49
C THR A 3 11.99 4.71 -12.06
N LEU A 4 11.95 3.48 -11.54
CA LEU A 4 11.79 3.30 -10.10
C LEU A 4 12.97 4.01 -9.41
N ASP A 5 12.92 4.14 -8.08
CA ASP A 5 14.15 4.44 -7.34
C ASP A 5 15.26 3.49 -7.82
N ARG A 6 16.44 4.04 -8.16
CA ARG A 6 17.53 3.27 -8.77
C ARG A 6 17.93 2.10 -7.88
N ASP A 7 17.82 2.28 -6.57
CA ASP A 7 18.14 1.26 -5.58
C ASP A 7 17.12 0.11 -5.60
N LEU A 8 15.87 0.38 -5.98
CA LEU A 8 14.83 -0.64 -6.13
C LEU A 8 14.96 -1.41 -7.45
N GLU A 9 15.49 -0.80 -8.51
CA GLU A 9 15.70 -1.49 -9.80
C GLU A 9 16.67 -2.68 -9.66
N GLU A 10 17.67 -2.57 -8.78
CA GLU A 10 18.62 -3.66 -8.48
C GLU A 10 17.95 -4.86 -7.79
N HIS A 11 16.75 -4.67 -7.24
CA HIS A 11 15.97 -5.71 -6.59
C HIS A 11 14.92 -6.36 -7.50
N ILE A 12 14.90 -6.04 -8.79
CA ILE A 12 14.00 -6.66 -9.76
C ILE A 12 14.58 -8.00 -10.24
N THR A 13 13.77 -9.06 -10.15
CA THR A 13 14.15 -10.40 -10.59
C THR A 13 13.09 -10.98 -11.54
N GLU A 14 13.52 -11.42 -12.72
CA GLU A 14 12.71 -12.28 -13.59
C GLU A 14 12.67 -13.71 -13.06
N LEU A 15 11.48 -14.28 -12.95
CA LEU A 15 11.24 -15.60 -12.40
C LEU A 15 10.96 -16.62 -13.51
N PRO A 16 11.26 -17.92 -13.28
CA PRO A 16 11.15 -18.95 -14.32
C PRO A 16 9.74 -19.17 -14.89
N ASP A 17 8.72 -18.72 -14.19
CA ASP A 17 7.31 -18.84 -14.55
C ASP A 17 6.75 -17.58 -15.23
N GLY A 18 7.64 -16.66 -15.65
CA GLY A 18 7.28 -15.45 -16.39
C GLY A 18 6.78 -14.30 -15.53
N PHE A 19 6.82 -14.43 -14.20
CA PHE A 19 6.65 -13.29 -13.30
C PHE A 19 7.93 -12.47 -13.20
N ILE A 20 7.77 -11.17 -12.98
CA ILE A 20 8.83 -10.27 -12.55
C ILE A 20 8.49 -9.86 -11.11
N ARG A 21 9.48 -9.92 -10.23
CA ARG A 21 9.31 -9.61 -8.81
C ARG A 21 10.21 -8.48 -8.37
N LEU A 22 9.65 -7.55 -7.59
CA LEU A 22 10.38 -6.56 -6.83
C LEU A 22 10.70 -7.12 -5.43
N GLY A 23 11.98 -7.30 -5.14
CA GLY A 23 12.43 -7.80 -3.85
C GLY A 23 12.32 -9.32 -3.66
N GLY A 24 12.29 -9.72 -2.39
CA GLY A 24 12.36 -11.13 -1.98
C GLY A 24 11.01 -11.79 -1.65
N ARG A 25 9.90 -11.05 -1.65
CA ARG A 25 8.58 -11.55 -1.25
C ARG A 25 7.56 -11.38 -2.35
N ASP A 26 6.70 -12.38 -2.47
CA ASP A 26 5.61 -12.43 -3.44
C ASP A 26 4.38 -11.75 -2.81
N THR A 27 3.96 -10.62 -3.35
CA THR A 27 2.75 -9.90 -2.94
C THR A 27 1.99 -9.42 -4.18
N PRO A 28 0.71 -9.01 -4.04
CA PRO A 28 -0.03 -8.42 -5.17
C PRO A 28 0.65 -7.15 -5.71
N PHE A 29 1.44 -6.46 -4.88
CA PHE A 29 2.07 -5.19 -5.21
C PHE A 29 3.47 -5.34 -5.80
N THR A 30 4.20 -6.39 -5.42
CA THR A 30 5.59 -6.63 -5.84
C THR A 30 5.72 -7.62 -6.98
N LEU A 31 4.62 -8.16 -7.51
CA LEU A 31 4.62 -9.04 -8.67
C LEU A 31 4.01 -8.36 -9.88
N GLN A 32 4.51 -8.70 -11.07
CA GLN A 32 3.89 -8.38 -12.36
C GLN A 32 4.18 -9.49 -13.37
N GLY A 33 3.51 -9.47 -14.54
CA GLY A 33 3.70 -10.51 -15.56
C GLY A 33 2.94 -11.79 -15.22
N GLY A 34 3.60 -12.95 -15.37
CA GLY A 34 3.05 -14.29 -15.08
C GLY A 34 2.80 -15.18 -16.29
N GLY A 35 3.14 -14.70 -17.50
CA GLY A 35 3.16 -15.47 -18.73
C GLY A 35 1.91 -16.34 -18.96
N ASP A 36 2.14 -17.57 -19.42
CA ASP A 36 1.08 -18.54 -19.73
C ASP A 36 0.31 -18.99 -18.48
N LYS A 37 0.98 -19.07 -17.31
CA LYS A 37 0.32 -19.47 -16.06
C LYS A 37 -0.77 -18.49 -15.65
N ARG A 38 -0.53 -17.18 -15.77
CA ARG A 38 -1.56 -16.17 -15.48
C ARG A 38 -2.73 -16.27 -16.44
N ILE A 39 -2.48 -16.54 -17.72
CA ILE A 39 -3.54 -16.73 -18.71
C ILE A 39 -4.40 -17.94 -18.33
N GLU A 40 -3.77 -19.04 -17.95
CA GLU A 40 -4.46 -20.25 -17.53
C GLU A 40 -5.26 -20.05 -16.21
N ALA A 41 -4.66 -19.37 -15.23
CA ALA A 41 -5.33 -19.00 -13.98
C ALA A 41 -6.57 -18.13 -14.25
N ALA A 42 -6.44 -17.11 -15.10
CA ALA A 42 -7.56 -16.24 -15.47
C ALA A 42 -8.69 -17.01 -16.16
N GLN A 43 -8.36 -17.94 -17.06
CA GLN A 43 -9.36 -18.79 -17.70
C GLN A 43 -10.08 -19.69 -16.69
N PHE A 44 -9.35 -20.28 -15.74
CA PHE A 44 -9.95 -21.07 -14.67
C PHE A 44 -10.87 -20.21 -13.79
N HIS A 45 -10.39 -19.04 -13.34
CA HIS A 45 -11.17 -18.12 -12.51
C HIS A 45 -12.50 -17.73 -13.16
N GLN A 46 -12.47 -17.39 -14.45
CA GLN A 46 -13.65 -17.02 -15.23
C GLN A 46 -14.71 -18.13 -15.32
N THR A 47 -14.34 -19.40 -15.11
CA THR A 47 -15.30 -20.52 -15.09
C THR A 47 -15.96 -20.73 -13.74
N ARG A 48 -15.49 -20.06 -12.67
CA ARG A 48 -16.06 -20.15 -11.31
C ARG A 48 -17.37 -19.35 -11.22
N ASP A 49 -18.13 -19.54 -10.14
CA ASP A 49 -19.36 -18.76 -9.91
C ASP A 49 -19.05 -17.27 -9.78
N ALA A 50 -19.86 -16.40 -10.40
CA ALA A 50 -19.62 -14.96 -10.42
C ALA A 50 -19.57 -14.33 -9.01
N ASN A 51 -20.39 -14.81 -8.06
CA ASN A 51 -20.36 -14.27 -6.70
C ASN A 51 -19.11 -14.72 -5.94
N ILE A 52 -18.55 -15.87 -6.31
CA ILE A 52 -17.27 -16.35 -5.76
C ILE A 52 -16.13 -15.50 -6.33
N GLN A 53 -16.13 -15.26 -7.65
CA GLN A 53 -15.14 -14.38 -8.29
C GLN A 53 -15.14 -12.99 -7.65
N GLU A 54 -16.31 -12.36 -7.53
CA GLU A 54 -16.46 -11.03 -6.94
C GLU A 54 -15.99 -10.99 -5.49
N ARG A 55 -16.34 -12.00 -4.68
CA ARG A 55 -15.91 -12.06 -3.28
C ARG A 55 -14.39 -12.19 -3.16
N ASP A 56 -13.78 -13.04 -3.97
CA ASP A 56 -12.34 -13.28 -3.92
C ASP A 56 -11.60 -11.98 -4.33
N GLU A 57 -12.07 -11.29 -5.37
CA GLU A 57 -11.52 -10.01 -5.85
C GLU A 57 -11.80 -8.79 -4.95
N LEU A 58 -12.56 -8.95 -3.86
CA LEU A 58 -12.77 -7.91 -2.84
C LEU A 58 -11.95 -8.17 -1.57
N ARG A 59 -11.34 -9.35 -1.46
CA ARG A 59 -10.58 -9.81 -0.30
C ARG A 59 -9.11 -9.96 -0.65
N ASN A 60 -8.29 -10.22 0.36
CA ASN A 60 -6.85 -10.40 0.18
C ASN A 60 -6.42 -11.65 0.93
N ASP A 61 -6.20 -12.72 0.19
CA ASP A 61 -5.64 -13.96 0.73
C ASP A 61 -4.11 -13.99 0.48
N PRO A 62 -3.36 -14.91 1.13
CA PRO A 62 -1.95 -15.10 0.81
C PRO A 62 -1.74 -15.36 -0.68
N VAL A 63 -0.66 -14.84 -1.25
CA VAL A 63 -0.37 -15.01 -2.68
C VAL A 63 0.40 -16.30 -2.92
N THR A 64 0.00 -17.07 -3.95
CA THR A 64 0.83 -18.15 -4.52
C THR A 64 0.97 -18.02 -6.03
N ARG A 65 2.17 -18.32 -6.55
CA ARG A 65 2.45 -18.44 -7.99
C ARG A 65 2.37 -19.89 -8.50
N ASP A 66 2.15 -20.83 -7.58
CA ASP A 66 1.90 -22.22 -7.95
C ASP A 66 0.44 -22.36 -8.38
N LEU A 67 0.25 -22.63 -9.68
CA LEU A 67 -1.06 -22.71 -10.29
C LEU A 67 -1.86 -23.92 -9.76
N ASP A 68 -1.18 -25.02 -9.45
CA ASP A 68 -1.84 -26.23 -8.98
C ASP A 68 -2.26 -26.03 -7.51
N GLU A 69 -1.39 -25.44 -6.69
CA GLU A 69 -1.73 -25.07 -5.30
C GLU A 69 -2.95 -24.13 -5.24
N TRP A 70 -2.96 -23.10 -6.07
CA TRP A 70 -4.09 -22.16 -6.13
C TRP A 70 -5.39 -22.83 -6.61
N LYS A 71 -5.33 -23.69 -7.65
CA LYS A 71 -6.53 -24.39 -8.14
C LYS A 71 -7.10 -25.38 -7.12
N ASP A 72 -6.26 -25.96 -6.28
CA ASP A 72 -6.67 -26.88 -5.22
C ASP A 72 -7.34 -26.16 -4.04
N ASP A 73 -6.97 -24.90 -3.76
CA ASP A 73 -7.59 -24.05 -2.74
C ASP A 73 -7.75 -22.57 -3.16
N PRO A 74 -8.64 -22.26 -4.12
CA PRO A 74 -8.76 -20.93 -4.72
C PRO A 74 -9.54 -19.93 -3.84
N GLY A 75 -9.84 -20.32 -2.60
CA GLY A 75 -10.40 -19.40 -1.58
C GLY A 75 -9.49 -19.27 -0.35
N GLY A 76 -8.34 -19.95 -0.36
CA GLY A 76 -7.29 -19.81 0.65
C GLY A 76 -6.04 -19.10 0.13
N TYR A 77 -5.97 -18.86 -1.18
CA TYR A 77 -4.89 -18.15 -1.85
C TYR A 77 -5.41 -17.26 -2.97
N ASP A 78 -4.68 -16.17 -3.20
CA ASP A 78 -4.80 -15.36 -4.41
C ASP A 78 -3.71 -15.75 -5.41
N PHE A 79 -4.08 -15.83 -6.68
CA PHE A 79 -3.15 -15.86 -7.79
C PHE A 79 -2.91 -14.42 -8.29
N PRO A 80 -1.64 -13.98 -8.42
CA PRO A 80 -1.34 -12.58 -8.68
C PRO A 80 -2.00 -12.06 -9.97
N HIS A 81 -2.74 -10.95 -9.86
CA HIS A 81 -3.46 -10.26 -10.94
C HIS A 81 -4.60 -11.06 -11.58
N VAL A 82 -5.12 -12.08 -10.89
CA VAL A 82 -6.26 -12.89 -11.37
C VAL A 82 -7.47 -12.71 -10.47
N ASP A 83 -7.33 -13.03 -9.20
CA ASP A 83 -8.36 -12.94 -8.17
C ASP A 83 -7.96 -12.06 -6.98
N THR A 84 -6.87 -11.29 -7.13
CA THR A 84 -6.50 -10.19 -6.24
C THR A 84 -7.40 -8.97 -6.45
N ILE A 85 -7.49 -8.09 -5.44
CA ILE A 85 -8.18 -6.79 -5.59
C ILE A 85 -7.68 -6.02 -6.80
N ARG A 86 -8.63 -5.59 -7.64
CA ARG A 86 -8.34 -4.86 -8.88
C ARG A 86 -7.86 -3.44 -8.57
N HIS A 87 -7.00 -2.91 -9.45
CA HIS A 87 -6.48 -1.54 -9.30
C HIS A 87 -7.57 -0.47 -9.19
N GLU A 88 -8.67 -0.64 -9.94
CA GLU A 88 -9.81 0.27 -9.89
C GLU A 88 -10.45 0.32 -8.50
N GLU A 89 -10.60 -0.83 -7.85
CA GLU A 89 -11.15 -0.91 -6.49
C GLU A 89 -10.20 -0.29 -5.46
N LEU A 90 -8.88 -0.54 -5.56
CA LEU A 90 -7.89 0.11 -4.69
C LEU A 90 -7.94 1.63 -4.83
N LYS A 91 -8.14 2.12 -6.06
CA LYS A 91 -8.28 3.55 -6.35
C LYS A 91 -9.57 4.13 -5.80
N ASP A 92 -10.69 3.41 -5.90
CA ASP A 92 -11.97 3.84 -5.35
C ASP A 92 -11.90 3.93 -3.82
N ARG A 93 -11.27 2.97 -3.15
CA ARG A 93 -11.03 3.02 -1.69
C ARG A 93 -10.14 4.20 -1.28
N ALA A 94 -9.04 4.43 -1.99
CA ALA A 94 -8.17 5.57 -1.76
C ALA A 94 -8.89 6.92 -1.99
N THR A 95 -9.77 6.98 -2.99
CA THR A 95 -10.58 8.18 -3.28
C THR A 95 -11.61 8.43 -2.18
N GLN A 96 -12.20 7.39 -1.59
CA GLN A 96 -13.09 7.55 -0.43
C GLN A 96 -12.33 8.10 0.79
N ALA A 97 -11.10 7.64 1.04
CA ALA A 97 -10.25 8.18 2.09
C ALA A 97 -9.86 9.65 1.83
N GLU A 98 -9.55 10.00 0.58
CA GLU A 98 -9.29 11.39 0.18
C GLU A 98 -10.53 12.29 0.38
N GLN A 99 -11.72 11.81 -0.02
CA GLN A 99 -12.96 12.55 0.19
C GLN A 99 -13.24 12.76 1.67
N PHE A 100 -12.93 11.78 2.53
CA PHE A 100 -13.08 11.93 3.97
C PHE A 100 -12.23 13.08 4.51
N ILE A 101 -10.93 13.15 4.18
CA ILE A 101 -10.05 14.22 4.68
C ILE A 101 -10.42 15.60 4.12
N ARG A 102 -11.04 15.66 2.94
CA ARG A 102 -11.67 16.90 2.43
C ARG A 102 -12.87 17.31 3.25
N ASP A 103 -13.76 16.37 3.57
CA ASP A 103 -15.01 16.65 4.29
C ASP A 103 -14.77 17.16 5.73
N ILE A 104 -13.58 16.92 6.28
CA ILE A 104 -13.14 17.42 7.59
C ILE A 104 -12.09 18.54 7.48
N ASP A 105 -11.95 19.15 6.30
CA ASP A 105 -11.10 20.32 6.03
C ASP A 105 -9.61 20.13 6.38
N LEU A 106 -9.04 18.92 6.21
CA LEU A 106 -7.60 18.68 6.41
C LEU A 106 -6.75 18.95 5.15
N ILE A 107 -7.38 18.96 3.97
CA ILE A 107 -6.72 19.34 2.72
C ILE A 107 -7.58 20.31 1.91
N SER A 108 -6.91 21.15 1.12
CA SER A 108 -7.55 22.07 0.20
C SER A 108 -7.74 21.47 -1.20
N GLU A 109 -6.75 20.75 -1.72
CA GLU A 109 -6.72 20.28 -3.10
C GLU A 109 -5.87 19.01 -3.25
N THR A 110 -6.23 18.20 -4.24
CA THR A 110 -5.47 17.03 -4.70
C THR A 110 -5.25 17.20 -6.19
N ARG A 111 -4.00 17.12 -6.63
CA ARG A 111 -3.59 17.29 -8.02
C ARG A 111 -3.09 15.97 -8.57
N PHE A 112 -3.51 15.61 -9.78
CA PHE A 112 -3.16 14.35 -10.42
C PHE A 112 -2.37 14.57 -11.70
N GLY A 113 -1.59 13.57 -12.11
CA GLY A 113 -0.82 13.62 -13.35
C GLY A 113 0.39 14.54 -13.27
N ILE A 114 0.93 14.73 -12.06
CA ILE A 114 2.13 15.52 -11.83
C ILE A 114 3.34 14.77 -12.41
N ASP A 115 4.21 15.50 -13.09
CA ASP A 115 5.47 14.97 -13.64
C ASP A 115 6.61 15.24 -12.64
N PHE A 116 6.80 14.31 -11.71
CA PHE A 116 7.89 14.40 -10.74
C PHE A 116 9.23 14.16 -11.45
N ARG A 117 10.17 15.08 -11.22
CA ARG A 117 11.55 14.97 -11.74
C ARG A 117 12.50 14.29 -10.76
N THR A 118 11.98 13.91 -9.59
CA THR A 118 12.73 13.24 -8.54
C THR A 118 12.48 11.75 -8.69
N ASP A 119 13.55 10.98 -8.85
CA ASP A 119 13.48 9.52 -8.90
C ASP A 119 12.87 8.98 -7.61
N GLY A 120 12.02 7.95 -7.72
CA GLY A 120 11.35 7.34 -6.56
C GLY A 120 10.21 8.16 -5.94
N LEU A 121 9.86 9.34 -6.49
CA LEU A 121 8.75 10.16 -6.01
C LEU A 121 7.49 9.95 -6.86
N TYR A 122 6.44 9.42 -6.24
CA TYR A 122 5.19 9.07 -6.91
C TYR A 122 3.99 9.87 -6.41
N GLY A 123 4.07 10.36 -5.17
CA GLY A 123 3.11 11.23 -4.52
C GLY A 123 3.84 12.15 -3.55
N GLN A 124 3.18 13.22 -3.14
CA GLN A 124 3.67 14.09 -2.08
C GLN A 124 2.53 14.86 -1.41
N TYR A 125 2.46 14.80 -0.09
CA TYR A 125 1.73 15.73 0.75
C TYR A 125 2.57 16.97 1.09
N LEU A 126 1.99 18.16 0.92
CA LEU A 126 2.60 19.46 1.18
C LEU A 126 1.88 20.16 2.36
N PRO A 127 2.30 19.94 3.62
CA PRO A 127 1.53 20.33 4.80
C PRO A 127 1.27 21.84 4.91
N GLY A 128 2.27 22.68 4.59
CA GLY A 128 2.12 24.14 4.72
C GLY A 128 1.12 24.78 3.76
N ILE A 129 0.68 24.07 2.72
CA ILE A 129 -0.35 24.53 1.78
C ILE A 129 -1.50 23.52 1.64
N GLU A 130 -1.49 22.45 2.44
CA GLU A 130 -2.56 21.46 2.54
C GLU A 130 -2.96 20.86 1.17
N ILE A 131 -1.96 20.46 0.38
CA ILE A 131 -2.15 19.90 -0.97
C ILE A 131 -1.54 18.51 -1.05
N ILE A 132 -2.25 17.58 -1.71
CA ILE A 132 -1.71 16.31 -2.17
C ILE A 132 -1.39 16.40 -3.66
N GLU A 133 -0.21 15.97 -4.06
CA GLU A 133 0.19 15.84 -5.46
C GLU A 133 0.44 14.37 -5.78
N ILE A 134 -0.19 13.85 -6.84
CA ILE A 134 -0.08 12.47 -7.31
C ILE A 134 0.49 12.45 -8.73
N GLY A 135 1.45 11.56 -8.95
CA GLY A 135 2.16 11.41 -10.20
C GLY A 135 1.32 10.83 -11.34
N GLN A 136 2.00 10.39 -12.40
CA GLN A 136 1.36 9.68 -13.51
C GLN A 136 1.08 8.22 -13.17
N ASP A 137 -0.06 7.69 -13.62
CA ASP A 137 -0.45 6.29 -13.40
C ASP A 137 0.18 5.35 -14.43
N SER A 138 1.53 5.31 -14.48
CA SER A 138 2.28 4.62 -15.54
C SER A 138 3.21 3.50 -15.03
N PHE A 139 3.09 3.11 -13.77
CA PHE A 139 4.02 2.18 -13.12
C PHE A 139 3.59 0.72 -13.28
N ASP A 140 4.58 -0.15 -13.40
CA ASP A 140 4.33 -1.57 -13.63
C ASP A 140 3.86 -2.30 -12.36
N PHE A 141 4.46 -2.00 -11.21
CA PHE A 141 4.12 -2.58 -9.91
C PHE A 141 2.99 -1.80 -9.25
N LEU A 142 2.02 -2.53 -8.68
CA LEU A 142 0.74 -1.96 -8.21
C LEU A 142 0.92 -0.98 -7.05
N GLY A 143 1.88 -1.20 -6.15
CA GLY A 143 2.15 -0.33 -5.01
C GLY A 143 2.52 1.11 -5.40
N TYR A 144 3.05 1.32 -6.60
CA TYR A 144 3.43 2.65 -7.10
C TYR A 144 2.37 3.31 -7.97
N ARG A 145 1.20 2.69 -8.10
CA ARG A 145 0.10 3.24 -8.89
C ARG A 145 -0.78 4.17 -8.07
N THR A 146 -1.64 4.91 -8.76
CA THR A 146 -2.43 6.01 -8.17
C THR A 146 -3.22 5.62 -6.92
N GLY A 147 -3.82 4.42 -6.86
CA GLY A 147 -4.61 3.99 -5.70
C GLY A 147 -3.78 3.92 -4.41
N PRO A 148 -2.79 3.00 -4.32
CA PRO A 148 -1.93 2.91 -3.14
C PRO A 148 -1.17 4.21 -2.82
N VAL A 149 -0.65 4.92 -3.84
CA VAL A 149 0.06 6.19 -3.63
C VAL A 149 -0.87 7.26 -3.05
N LEU A 150 -2.10 7.39 -3.55
CA LEU A 150 -3.06 8.34 -2.99
C LEU A 150 -3.39 8.01 -1.52
N ALA A 151 -3.64 6.74 -1.22
CA ALA A 151 -3.90 6.31 0.16
C ALA A 151 -2.70 6.61 1.08
N HIS A 152 -1.47 6.45 0.57
CA HIS A 152 -0.25 6.80 1.30
C HIS A 152 -0.17 8.29 1.64
N GLU A 153 -0.40 9.17 0.67
CA GLU A 153 -0.38 10.62 0.93
C GLU A 153 -1.50 11.06 1.88
N VAL A 154 -2.69 10.44 1.79
CA VAL A 154 -3.78 10.64 2.77
C VAL A 154 -3.33 10.21 4.17
N GLY A 155 -2.54 9.14 4.27
CA GLY A 155 -1.91 8.70 5.52
C GLY A 155 -1.00 9.75 6.14
N HIS A 156 -0.21 10.47 5.32
CA HIS A 156 0.62 11.59 5.79
C HIS A 156 -0.21 12.78 6.30
N VAL A 157 -1.33 13.10 5.64
CA VAL A 157 -2.27 14.14 6.12
C VAL A 157 -2.78 13.79 7.51
N PHE A 158 -3.21 12.55 7.70
CA PHE A 158 -3.68 12.09 9.00
C PHE A 158 -2.58 12.08 10.06
N TYR A 159 -1.38 11.64 9.70
CA TYR A 159 -0.23 11.66 10.60
C TYR A 159 0.04 13.07 11.12
N ASP A 160 0.13 14.05 10.23
CA ASP A 160 0.36 15.47 10.56
C ASP A 160 -0.73 16.00 11.50
N ALA A 161 -2.00 15.69 11.21
CA ALA A 161 -3.11 16.15 12.02
C ALA A 161 -3.17 15.51 13.43
N VAL A 162 -2.73 14.27 13.62
CA VAL A 162 -2.64 13.63 14.95
C VAL A 162 -1.31 13.89 15.66
N THR A 163 -0.31 14.43 14.95
CA THR A 163 1.01 14.79 15.50
C THR A 163 1.40 16.23 15.15
N PRO A 164 0.59 17.24 15.51
CA PRO A 164 0.83 18.64 15.12
C PRO A 164 2.14 19.23 15.68
N ASP A 165 2.72 18.60 16.71
CA ASP A 165 3.99 18.97 17.33
C ASP A 165 5.17 18.08 16.90
N ALA A 166 5.01 17.24 15.87
CA ALA A 166 6.06 16.35 15.38
C ALA A 166 7.32 17.17 14.98
N GLY A 167 8.42 16.97 15.72
CA GLY A 167 9.65 17.75 15.58
C GLY A 167 10.00 18.62 16.79
N HIS A 168 9.10 18.74 17.77
CA HIS A 168 9.45 19.16 19.13
C HIS A 168 9.92 17.96 19.95
N ALA A 169 10.89 18.17 20.86
CA ALA A 169 11.58 17.10 21.58
C ALA A 169 10.68 16.23 22.49
N ASP A 170 9.41 16.60 22.66
CA ASP A 170 8.45 16.01 23.59
C ASP A 170 7.23 15.36 22.89
N SER A 171 7.21 15.19 21.56
CA SER A 171 6.10 14.46 20.90
C SER A 171 6.24 12.95 21.12
N ASP A 172 5.26 12.34 21.78
CA ASP A 172 5.22 10.89 21.96
C ASP A 172 5.09 10.19 20.60
N PRO A 173 5.87 9.12 20.33
CA PRO A 173 5.76 8.37 19.08
C PRO A 173 4.39 7.69 18.96
N ILE A 174 3.85 7.63 17.75
CA ILE A 174 2.62 6.85 17.48
C ILE A 174 2.91 5.36 17.72
N PHE A 175 4.02 4.84 17.23
CA PHE A 175 4.42 3.46 17.48
C PHE A 175 5.22 3.36 18.78
N GLU A 176 4.54 2.91 19.83
CA GLU A 176 5.03 2.79 21.21
C GLU A 176 5.96 1.59 21.43
N THR A 177 5.98 0.62 20.50
CA THR A 177 6.76 -0.62 20.65
C THR A 177 7.56 -0.96 19.39
N ASP A 178 8.71 -1.61 19.57
CA ASP A 178 9.52 -2.18 18.47
C ASP A 178 8.72 -3.16 17.62
N GLN A 179 7.77 -3.88 18.23
CA GLN A 179 6.89 -4.79 17.52
C GLN A 179 5.98 -4.04 16.52
N GLN A 180 5.35 -2.94 16.93
CA GLN A 180 4.53 -2.13 16.04
C GLN A 180 5.36 -1.55 14.89
N ARG A 181 6.57 -1.03 15.17
CA ARG A 181 7.47 -0.52 14.13
C ARG A 181 7.91 -1.61 13.14
N THR A 182 8.27 -2.79 13.65
CA THR A 182 8.66 -3.95 12.82
C THR A 182 7.49 -4.47 11.97
N GLU A 183 6.27 -4.39 12.50
CA GLU A 183 5.05 -4.74 11.76
C GLU A 183 4.74 -3.70 10.67
N ALA A 184 4.88 -2.40 10.96
CA ALA A 184 4.74 -1.34 9.97
C ALA A 184 5.78 -1.46 8.84
N GLN A 185 7.03 -1.81 9.18
CA GLN A 185 8.07 -2.11 8.19
C GLN A 185 7.65 -3.25 7.25
N ARG A 186 7.05 -4.33 7.79
CA ARG A 186 6.57 -5.45 6.97
C ARG A 186 5.48 -5.03 5.98
N ILE A 187 4.65 -4.06 6.35
CA ILE A 187 3.65 -3.47 5.44
C ILE A 187 4.35 -2.66 4.34
N SER A 188 5.30 -1.78 4.68
CA SER A 188 6.07 -1.04 3.68
C SER A 188 6.78 -1.98 2.69
N GLU A 189 7.38 -3.07 3.19
CA GLU A 189 8.00 -4.09 2.35
C GLU A 189 7.00 -4.84 1.47
N ARG A 190 5.76 -5.02 1.93
CA ARG A 190 4.70 -5.67 1.16
C ARG A 190 4.22 -4.81 0.00
N LEU A 191 4.06 -3.51 0.23
CA LEU A 191 3.53 -2.56 -0.74
C LEU A 191 4.59 -2.18 -1.77
N HIS A 192 5.82 -1.92 -1.31
CA HIS A 192 6.86 -1.26 -2.12
C HIS A 192 8.13 -2.10 -2.29
N GLY A 193 8.19 -3.31 -1.72
CA GLY A 193 9.41 -4.11 -1.74
C GLY A 193 10.46 -3.60 -0.74
N PRO A 194 11.72 -4.08 -0.85
CA PRO A 194 12.74 -3.87 0.17
C PRO A 194 12.95 -2.38 0.44
N ILE A 195 13.23 -2.04 1.70
CA ILE A 195 13.58 -0.67 2.07
C ILE A 195 15.06 -0.48 1.75
N PRO A 196 15.43 0.45 0.84
CA PRO A 196 16.83 0.73 0.54
C PRO A 196 17.59 1.14 1.80
N GLU A 197 18.81 0.68 1.95
CA GLU A 197 19.71 1.20 2.99
C GLU A 197 20.06 2.66 2.67
N SER A 198 20.33 3.47 3.70
CA SER A 198 20.85 4.81 3.43
C SER A 198 22.31 4.72 3.02
N ASP A 199 22.67 5.41 1.94
CA ASP A 199 24.08 5.60 1.54
C ASP A 199 24.90 6.44 2.54
N ILE A 200 24.28 7.00 3.57
CA ILE A 200 24.93 7.85 4.57
C ILE A 200 25.01 7.10 5.91
N ASP A 201 26.25 6.86 6.36
CA ASP A 201 26.53 6.21 7.65
C ASP A 201 25.77 6.89 8.81
N GLY A 202 24.95 6.09 9.51
CA GLY A 202 24.20 6.55 10.68
C GLY A 202 22.89 7.27 10.36
N ILE A 203 22.52 7.41 9.08
CA ILE A 203 21.19 7.86 8.65
C ILE A 203 20.38 6.62 8.27
N SER A 204 19.12 6.57 8.69
CA SER A 204 18.19 5.52 8.25
C SER A 204 17.45 5.99 6.99
N SER A 205 17.00 5.05 6.17
CA SER A 205 16.14 5.34 5.02
C SER A 205 14.96 6.21 5.42
N SER A 206 14.53 7.15 4.58
CA SER A 206 13.34 7.97 4.84
C SER A 206 12.11 7.10 5.07
N ARG A 207 11.99 5.97 4.36
CA ARG A 207 10.95 4.94 4.51
C ARG A 207 10.90 4.29 5.90
N MET A 208 11.94 4.47 6.73
CA MET A 208 11.96 4.02 8.13
C MET A 208 11.49 5.09 9.12
N SER A 209 11.20 6.31 8.66
CA SER A 209 10.65 7.36 9.50
C SER A 209 9.24 6.99 9.99
N GLU A 210 8.84 7.55 11.12
CA GLU A 210 7.55 7.21 11.74
C GLU A 210 6.35 7.64 10.90
N SER A 211 6.43 8.80 10.22
CA SER A 211 5.39 9.28 9.31
C SER A 211 5.21 8.33 8.12
N GLU A 212 6.30 7.89 7.50
CA GLU A 212 6.27 6.93 6.39
C GLU A 212 5.67 5.59 6.83
N LEU A 213 6.14 5.04 7.95
CA LEU A 213 5.60 3.79 8.48
C LEU A 213 4.11 3.89 8.87
N PHE A 214 3.67 5.05 9.36
CA PHE A 214 2.26 5.31 9.61
C PHE A 214 1.44 5.34 8.31
N ALA A 215 1.92 6.09 7.32
CA ALA A 215 1.27 6.21 6.01
C ALA A 215 1.16 4.84 5.30
N GLU A 216 2.16 3.98 5.43
CA GLU A 216 2.16 2.62 4.88
C GLU A 216 1.11 1.72 5.55
N VAL A 217 1.02 1.77 6.89
CA VAL A 217 0.00 1.01 7.63
C VAL A 217 -1.40 1.52 7.30
N PHE A 218 -1.58 2.85 7.23
CA PHE A 218 -2.84 3.46 6.80
C PHE A 218 -3.21 3.03 5.38
N THR A 219 -2.26 3.05 4.45
CA THR A 219 -2.45 2.60 3.06
C THR A 219 -3.01 1.19 3.02
N SER A 220 -2.33 0.25 3.69
CA SER A 220 -2.75 -1.16 3.72
C SER A 220 -4.12 -1.34 4.40
N LEU A 221 -4.42 -0.59 5.46
CA LEU A 221 -5.74 -0.59 6.10
C LEU A 221 -6.87 -0.17 5.14
N VAL A 222 -6.63 0.85 4.31
CA VAL A 222 -7.62 1.37 3.36
C VAL A 222 -7.77 0.44 2.16
N ILE A 223 -6.68 -0.02 1.57
CA ILE A 223 -6.74 -0.73 0.29
C ILE A 223 -6.90 -2.25 0.47
N GLU A 224 -6.40 -2.82 1.56
CA GLU A 224 -6.36 -4.27 1.83
C GLU A 224 -6.51 -4.63 3.32
N GLY A 225 -7.50 -4.07 4.02
CA GLY A 225 -7.64 -4.13 5.49
C GLY A 225 -7.49 -5.52 6.13
N GLU A 226 -8.06 -6.59 5.55
CA GLU A 226 -7.89 -7.97 6.05
C GLU A 226 -6.41 -8.42 6.02
N ALA A 227 -5.67 -8.08 4.97
CA ALA A 227 -4.24 -8.38 4.88
C ALA A 227 -3.43 -7.53 5.86
N ALA A 228 -3.78 -6.26 6.06
CA ALA A 228 -3.15 -5.39 7.03
C ALA A 228 -3.25 -5.96 8.46
N ASP A 229 -4.45 -6.40 8.87
CA ASP A 229 -4.68 -7.01 10.19
C ASP A 229 -3.97 -8.37 10.34
N ARG A 230 -3.85 -9.15 9.26
CA ARG A 230 -3.12 -10.43 9.27
C ARG A 230 -1.60 -10.25 9.40
N ILE A 231 -1.03 -9.24 8.74
CA ILE A 231 0.42 -9.05 8.61
C ILE A 231 1.00 -8.24 9.75
N ALA A 232 0.24 -7.23 10.19
CA ALA A 232 0.68 -6.20 11.13
C ALA A 232 -0.39 -5.90 12.19
N PRO A 233 -0.90 -6.90 12.93
CA PRO A 233 -2.07 -6.75 13.79
C PRO A 233 -1.93 -5.63 14.85
N ASN A 234 -0.74 -5.43 15.41
CA ASN A 234 -0.51 -4.43 16.45
C ASN A 234 -0.34 -3.03 15.86
N ALA A 235 0.35 -2.92 14.72
CA ALA A 235 0.51 -1.64 14.04
C ALA A 235 -0.84 -1.16 13.45
N SER A 236 -1.58 -2.05 12.78
CA SER A 236 -2.91 -1.79 12.23
C SER A 236 -3.90 -1.36 13.30
N LYS A 237 -3.95 -2.10 14.43
CA LYS A 237 -4.75 -1.70 15.59
C LYS A 237 -4.33 -0.33 16.13
N ARG A 238 -3.03 -0.04 16.24
CA ARG A 238 -2.54 1.24 16.77
C ARG A 238 -2.97 2.40 15.87
N VAL A 239 -2.72 2.32 14.56
CA VAL A 239 -3.13 3.38 13.61
C VAL A 239 -4.64 3.59 13.64
N ARG A 240 -5.41 2.50 13.61
CA ARG A 240 -6.88 2.54 13.69
C ARG A 240 -7.36 3.20 14.98
N ASP A 241 -6.85 2.78 16.13
CA ASP A 241 -7.24 3.33 17.44
C ASP A 241 -6.90 4.83 17.54
N THR A 242 -5.68 5.23 17.14
CA THR A 242 -5.24 6.64 17.11
C THR A 242 -6.18 7.51 16.27
N LEU A 243 -6.56 7.02 15.09
CA LEU A 243 -7.42 7.76 14.16
C LEU A 243 -8.85 7.88 14.67
N ILE A 244 -9.41 6.81 15.25
CA ILE A 244 -10.76 6.83 15.84
C ILE A 244 -10.83 7.80 17.01
N ASP A 245 -9.80 7.79 17.86
CA ASP A 245 -9.75 8.65 19.05
C ASP A 245 -9.68 10.14 18.65
N HIS A 246 -9.11 10.46 17.49
CA HIS A 246 -8.96 11.84 17.01
C HIS A 246 -10.10 12.34 16.09
N PHE A 247 -10.60 11.52 15.17
CA PHE A 247 -11.50 11.96 14.07
C PHE A 247 -12.93 11.43 14.11
N ASP A 248 -13.36 10.83 15.23
CA ASP A 248 -14.68 10.21 15.41
C ASP A 248 -14.83 8.83 14.72
N TYR A 249 -15.86 8.06 15.11
CA TYR A 249 -16.10 6.68 14.67
C TYR A 249 -16.30 6.53 13.16
N ARG A 250 -16.62 7.60 12.43
CA ARG A 250 -16.87 7.58 10.98
C ARG A 250 -15.64 7.18 10.18
N ILE A 251 -14.43 7.43 10.69
CA ILE A 251 -13.18 7.01 10.04
C ILE A 251 -13.07 5.48 9.93
N ARG A 252 -13.81 4.72 10.76
CA ARG A 252 -13.85 3.25 10.68
C ARG A 252 -14.36 2.75 9.35
N LEU A 253 -15.25 3.50 8.71
CA LEU A 253 -15.81 3.14 7.40
C LEU A 253 -14.75 3.05 6.31
N LEU A 254 -13.59 3.70 6.49
CA LEU A 254 -12.47 3.60 5.54
C LEU A 254 -11.74 2.25 5.59
N PHE A 255 -11.96 1.45 6.64
CA PHE A 255 -11.21 0.21 6.89
C PHE A 255 -12.04 -1.06 6.69
N ASP A 256 -13.34 -0.92 6.44
CA ASP A 256 -14.28 -2.05 6.39
C ASP A 256 -14.38 -2.71 5.00
N GLY A 257 -13.70 -2.15 3.98
CA GLY A 257 -13.67 -2.70 2.61
C GLY A 257 -15.02 -2.59 1.91
#